data_AF-A0A851W566-F1
#
_entry.id   AF-A0A851W566-F1
#
_cell.length_a   1.000
_cell.length_b   1.000
_cell.length_c   1.000
_cell.angle_alpha   90.00
_cell.angle_beta   90.00
_cell.angle_gamma   90.00
#
_symmetry.space_group_name_H-M   'P 1'
#
loop_
_entity.id
_entity.type
_entity.pdbx_description
1 polymer ?
#
loop_
_entity_poly.entity_id
_entity_poly.type
_entity_poly.pdbx_seq_one_letter_code
_entity_poly.pdbx_strand_id
1 'polypeptide(L)'
;SVILEAPVTSPEFVARLRELNAKIEAVKEQAFRDTLACSDVQHVLDRLRIKAVTKIREFVLQKIYSFRKPMTNYQIPQNSLLKYKYFYEFLLGNERAAAQELRDQNQILPKFPNSRIPKFPNSRIPKFPNFPNCRSQVLLRVPAGERAPGFFSKPSLRSRNTVFTLGNRGAVIGPAELEAPIIVPHAAQRGEQRYPFESLFRSQHYALLDTSCREFSFLTEFFLVAGAAAQELFNAVMGKTLGMFQKHMESYVSDCYDAIAVFLCIHLVLRFRALMAKRNVPAVDGYWGALLELLWPRFELILELHIQSVQGTDPHRLGELDTRPHYLEVENLVLRAAAEFPSRREQLVFLINNYDMMLGVLMERAVEESKEVEAFQQLLSARTQEFVEELLAPPFGGLVGFVREAEALLERGEGEKLRGQEARVTQLIRGFSGSWKGAVEALSQDVMRSFSNFRIGTGIIQ
;
A
#
# COMPACT_ATOMS: atom_id res chain seq x y z
N SER A 1 8.49 -18.66 -56.00
CA SER A 1 8.09 -19.89 -55.27
C SER A 1 8.09 -19.67 -53.75
N VAL A 2 9.21 -19.33 -53.09
CA VAL A 2 9.27 -19.22 -51.60
C VAL A 2 8.21 -18.31 -50.96
N ILE A 3 7.95 -17.10 -51.49
CA ILE A 3 6.91 -16.19 -50.94
C ILE A 3 5.50 -16.81 -51.03
N LEU A 4 5.26 -17.64 -52.04
CA LEU A 4 3.97 -18.29 -52.27
C LEU A 4 3.79 -19.49 -51.33
N GLU A 5 4.82 -20.33 -51.22
CA GLU A 5 4.72 -21.66 -50.62
C GLU A 5 5.20 -21.71 -49.17
N ALA A 6 6.26 -20.97 -48.80
CA ALA A 6 6.86 -21.08 -47.47
C ALA A 6 5.96 -20.45 -46.39
N PRO A 7 5.90 -21.04 -45.18
CA PRO A 7 5.12 -20.48 -44.08
C PRO A 7 5.70 -19.14 -43.64
N VAL A 8 4.83 -18.21 -43.23
CA VAL A 8 5.19 -16.84 -42.82
C VAL A 8 6.13 -16.82 -41.62
N THR A 9 6.16 -17.90 -40.82
CA THR A 9 7.02 -18.06 -39.65
C THR A 9 8.43 -18.53 -39.99
N SER A 10 8.73 -18.94 -41.22
CA SER A 10 10.08 -19.43 -41.57
C SER A 10 11.08 -18.28 -41.75
N PRO A 11 12.35 -18.47 -41.34
CA PRO A 11 13.38 -17.46 -41.55
C PRO A 11 13.61 -17.18 -43.04
N GLU A 12 13.44 -18.19 -43.90
CA GLU A 12 13.54 -18.08 -45.35
C GLU A 12 12.49 -17.14 -45.93
N PHE A 13 11.25 -17.18 -45.43
CA PHE A 13 10.19 -16.27 -45.85
C PHE A 13 10.57 -14.82 -45.52
N VAL A 14 11.06 -14.56 -44.31
CA VAL A 14 11.48 -13.22 -43.88
C VAL A 14 12.65 -12.71 -44.73
N ALA A 15 13.64 -13.55 -45.03
CA ALA A 15 14.77 -13.19 -45.87
C ALA A 15 14.32 -12.81 -47.30
N ARG A 16 13.44 -13.62 -47.91
CA ARG A 16 12.89 -13.33 -49.24
C ARG A 16 11.94 -12.14 -49.26
N LEU A 17 11.25 -11.87 -48.16
CA LEU A 17 10.43 -10.67 -48.01
C LEU A 17 11.29 -9.40 -48.00
N ARG A 18 12.43 -9.40 -47.31
CA ARG A 18 13.40 -8.28 -47.35
C ARG A 18 13.95 -8.05 -48.74
N GLU A 19 14.30 -9.13 -49.44
CA GLU A 19 14.79 -9.06 -50.82
C GLU A 19 13.71 -8.51 -51.76
N LEU A 20 12.45 -8.95 -51.61
CA LEU A 20 11.32 -8.41 -52.37
C LEU A 20 11.14 -6.91 -52.10
N ASN A 21 11.20 -6.48 -50.84
CA ASN A 21 11.06 -5.07 -50.49
C ASN A 21 12.17 -4.22 -51.11
N ALA A 22 13.43 -4.68 -51.05
CA ALA A 22 14.55 -3.98 -51.67
C ALA A 22 14.39 -3.86 -53.20
N LYS A 23 13.87 -4.91 -53.86
CA LYS A 23 13.59 -4.89 -55.30
C LYS A 23 12.44 -3.94 -55.65
N ILE A 24 11.38 -3.91 -54.84
CA ILE A 24 10.26 -2.98 -55.03
C ILE A 24 10.75 -1.53 -54.92
N GLU A 25 11.53 -1.20 -53.89
CA GLU A 25 12.05 0.16 -53.72
C GLU A 25 13.05 0.56 -54.83
N ALA A 26 13.95 -0.36 -55.23
CA ALA A 26 14.87 -0.11 -56.34
C ALA A 26 14.15 0.18 -57.66
N VAL A 27 13.07 -0.55 -57.96
CA VAL A 27 12.25 -0.31 -59.16
C VAL A 27 11.49 1.02 -59.05
N LYS A 28 10.96 1.39 -57.88
CA LYS A 28 10.33 2.70 -57.66
C LYS A 28 11.32 3.85 -57.85
N GLU A 29 12.55 3.73 -57.36
CA GLU A 29 13.60 4.74 -57.55
C GLU A 29 14.01 4.87 -59.03
N GLN A 30 14.14 3.75 -59.73
CA GLN A 30 14.55 3.72 -61.14
C GLN A 30 13.42 4.05 -62.11
N ALA A 31 12.16 3.94 -61.69
CA ALA A 31 10.98 4.30 -62.49
C ALA A 31 11.02 5.77 -62.93
N PHE A 32 11.68 6.66 -62.18
CA PHE A 32 11.90 8.06 -62.59
C PHE A 32 12.79 8.24 -63.83
N ARG A 33 13.49 7.19 -64.27
CA ARG A 33 14.36 7.22 -65.45
C ARG A 33 13.70 6.65 -66.72
N ASP A 34 12.40 6.34 -66.68
CA ASP A 34 11.58 5.84 -67.81
C ASP A 34 12.20 4.66 -68.58
N THR A 35 12.95 3.79 -67.89
CA THR A 35 13.54 2.59 -68.51
C THR A 35 12.49 1.50 -68.74
N LEU A 36 12.37 1.00 -69.98
CA LEU A 36 11.47 -0.08 -70.40
C LEU A 36 11.54 -1.34 -69.50
N ALA A 37 12.74 -1.71 -69.06
CA ALA A 37 12.96 -2.89 -68.20
C ALA A 37 12.26 -2.77 -66.82
N CYS A 38 12.04 -1.55 -66.31
CA CYS A 38 11.27 -1.36 -65.07
C CYS A 38 9.79 -1.69 -65.28
N SER A 39 9.22 -1.31 -66.43
CA SER A 39 7.82 -1.60 -66.78
C SER A 39 7.56 -3.12 -66.88
N ASP A 40 8.48 -3.86 -67.48
CA ASP A 40 8.35 -5.31 -67.67
C ASP A 40 8.35 -6.09 -66.34
N VAL A 41 9.12 -5.63 -65.35
CA VAL A 41 9.26 -6.30 -64.05
C VAL A 41 8.20 -5.83 -63.03
N GLN A 42 7.67 -4.63 -63.20
CA GLN A 42 6.70 -4.00 -62.30
C GLN A 42 5.49 -4.89 -62.01
N HIS A 43 4.83 -5.41 -63.05
CA HIS A 43 3.63 -6.24 -62.90
C HIS A 43 3.90 -7.54 -62.11
N VAL A 44 5.10 -8.14 -62.25
CA VAL A 44 5.48 -9.35 -61.51
C VAL A 44 5.72 -9.02 -60.03
N LEU A 45 6.42 -7.92 -59.75
CA LEU A 45 6.65 -7.44 -58.38
C LEU A 45 5.34 -7.08 -57.68
N ASP A 46 4.40 -6.43 -58.38
CA ASP A 46 3.09 -6.08 -57.83
C ASP A 46 2.28 -7.33 -57.46
N ARG A 47 2.27 -8.36 -58.31
CA ARG A 47 1.62 -9.64 -57.99
C ARG A 47 2.25 -10.33 -56.77
N LEU A 48 3.58 -10.32 -56.67
CA LEU A 48 4.29 -10.87 -55.51
C LEU A 48 4.02 -10.05 -54.23
N ARG A 49 3.98 -8.72 -54.35
CA ARG A 49 3.63 -7.80 -53.26
C ARG A 49 2.24 -8.12 -52.72
N ILE A 50 1.22 -8.20 -53.59
CA ILE A 50 -0.16 -8.51 -53.19
C ILE A 50 -0.21 -9.83 -52.41
N LYS A 51 0.43 -10.88 -52.94
CA LYS A 51 0.46 -12.20 -52.26
C LYS A 51 1.17 -12.15 -50.92
N ALA A 52 2.31 -11.46 -50.81
CA ALA A 52 3.02 -11.30 -49.55
C ALA A 52 2.18 -10.53 -48.53
N VAL A 53 1.57 -9.40 -48.93
CA VAL A 53 0.69 -8.57 -48.11
C VAL A 53 -0.48 -9.38 -47.56
N THR A 54 -1.19 -10.14 -48.41
CA THR A 54 -2.33 -10.97 -47.96
C THR A 54 -1.91 -11.98 -46.90
N LYS A 55 -0.81 -12.70 -47.14
CA LYS A 55 -0.32 -13.76 -46.25
C LYS A 55 0.16 -13.22 -44.89
N ILE A 56 0.85 -12.08 -44.91
CA ILE A 56 1.30 -11.38 -43.70
C ILE A 56 0.10 -10.85 -42.91
N ARG A 57 -0.84 -10.18 -43.59
CA ARG A 57 -2.05 -9.63 -42.98
C ARG A 57 -2.85 -10.71 -42.27
N GLU A 58 -3.13 -11.84 -42.93
CA GLU A 58 -3.87 -12.96 -42.34
C GLU A 58 -3.18 -13.49 -41.08
N PHE A 59 -1.86 -13.69 -41.13
CA PHE A 59 -1.09 -14.18 -39.99
C PHE A 59 -1.12 -13.22 -38.80
N VAL A 60 -0.86 -11.93 -39.02
CA VAL A 60 -0.83 -10.94 -37.94
C VAL A 60 -2.23 -10.73 -37.36
N LEU A 61 -3.27 -10.67 -38.19
CA LEU A 61 -4.65 -10.62 -37.72
C LEU A 61 -5.01 -11.84 -36.89
N GLN A 62 -4.64 -13.05 -37.31
CA GLN A 62 -4.90 -14.28 -36.55
C GLN A 62 -4.22 -14.22 -35.17
N LYS A 63 -2.99 -13.71 -35.08
CA LYS A 63 -2.30 -13.48 -33.81
C LYS A 63 -3.00 -12.43 -32.96
N ILE A 64 -3.42 -11.31 -33.55
CA ILE A 64 -4.18 -10.27 -32.84
C ILE A 64 -5.52 -10.84 -32.31
N TYR A 65 -6.24 -11.62 -33.10
CA TYR A 65 -7.50 -12.23 -32.68
C TYR A 65 -7.32 -13.28 -31.58
N SER A 66 -6.17 -13.95 -31.51
CA SER A 66 -5.89 -14.92 -30.45
C SER A 66 -5.94 -14.30 -29.04
N PHE A 67 -5.67 -13.00 -28.93
CA PHE A 67 -5.75 -12.23 -27.70
C PHE A 67 -7.20 -11.93 -27.24
N ARG A 68 -8.23 -12.19 -28.06
CA ARG A 68 -9.63 -12.05 -27.64
C ARG A 68 -10.08 -13.15 -26.68
N LYS A 69 -9.30 -14.21 -26.53
CA LYS A 69 -9.63 -15.31 -25.61
C LYS A 69 -9.61 -14.81 -24.15
N PRO A 70 -10.68 -15.01 -23.37
CA PRO A 70 -10.76 -14.56 -21.99
C PRO A 70 -9.64 -15.17 -21.13
N MET A 71 -9.14 -14.41 -20.17
CA MET A 71 -8.05 -14.78 -19.25
C MET A 71 -6.67 -15.04 -19.89
N THR A 72 -6.47 -14.68 -21.17
CA THR A 72 -5.14 -14.80 -21.81
C THR A 72 -4.15 -13.85 -21.11
N ASN A 73 -3.00 -14.37 -20.70
CA ASN A 73 -1.90 -13.51 -20.29
C ASN A 73 -1.35 -12.79 -21.53
N TYR A 74 -1.80 -11.56 -21.78
CA TYR A 74 -1.42 -10.75 -22.94
C TYR A 74 0.10 -10.61 -23.14
N GLN A 75 0.89 -10.76 -22.07
CA GLN A 75 2.35 -10.60 -22.10
C GLN A 75 3.06 -11.60 -23.02
N ILE A 76 2.72 -12.90 -22.93
CA ILE A 76 3.44 -13.94 -23.67
C ILE A 76 3.21 -13.80 -25.19
N PRO A 77 1.96 -13.69 -25.68
CA PRO A 77 1.75 -13.56 -27.11
C PRO A 77 2.07 -12.14 -27.67
N GLN A 78 2.10 -11.08 -26.85
CA GLN A 78 2.64 -9.76 -27.29
C GLN A 78 4.15 -9.84 -27.57
N ASN A 79 4.93 -10.43 -26.66
CA ASN A 79 6.36 -10.65 -26.87
C ASN A 79 6.62 -11.53 -28.11
N SER A 80 5.75 -12.50 -28.37
CA SER A 80 5.81 -13.28 -29.62
C SER A 80 5.52 -12.44 -30.85
N LEU A 81 4.64 -11.44 -30.76
CA LEU A 81 4.26 -10.60 -31.89
C LEU A 81 5.35 -9.57 -32.24
N LEU A 82 6.08 -9.07 -31.24
CA LEU A 82 7.23 -8.17 -31.42
C LEU A 82 8.32 -8.78 -32.32
N LYS A 83 8.51 -10.11 -32.27
CA LYS A 83 9.44 -10.82 -33.18
C LYS A 83 9.10 -10.64 -34.66
N TYR A 84 7.85 -10.32 -34.97
CA TYR A 84 7.33 -10.12 -36.33
C TYR A 84 7.15 -8.64 -36.67
N LYS A 85 7.79 -7.72 -35.93
CA LYS A 85 7.74 -6.26 -36.18
C LYS A 85 7.99 -5.87 -37.64
N TYR A 86 8.92 -6.54 -38.30
CA TYR A 86 9.25 -6.29 -39.72
C TYR A 86 8.04 -6.47 -40.66
N PHE A 87 7.06 -7.30 -40.29
CA PHE A 87 5.83 -7.47 -41.07
C PHE A 87 4.99 -6.21 -41.08
N TYR A 88 4.89 -5.51 -39.95
CA TYR A 88 4.18 -4.23 -39.89
C TYR A 88 4.91 -3.16 -40.70
N GLU A 89 6.23 -3.09 -40.59
CA GLU A 89 7.09 -2.19 -41.38
C GLU A 89 6.90 -2.41 -42.89
N PHE A 90 6.92 -3.67 -43.34
CA PHE A 90 6.67 -4.02 -44.73
C PHE A 90 5.29 -3.59 -45.21
N LEU A 91 4.24 -3.81 -44.41
CA LEU A 91 2.87 -3.38 -44.74
C LEU A 91 2.76 -1.86 -44.83
N LEU A 92 3.43 -1.12 -43.94
CA LEU A 92 3.37 0.35 -43.94
C LEU A 92 3.97 0.96 -45.21
N GLY A 93 5.05 0.37 -45.74
CA GLY A 93 5.71 0.81 -46.98
C GLY A 93 5.00 0.38 -48.27
N ASN A 94 4.24 -0.73 -48.24
CA ASN A 94 3.68 -1.34 -49.43
C ASN A 94 2.15 -1.26 -49.56
N GLU A 95 1.41 -1.34 -48.45
CA GLU A 95 -0.06 -1.38 -48.42
C GLU A 95 -0.62 -0.77 -47.12
N ARG A 96 -0.76 0.57 -47.10
CA ARG A 96 -1.16 1.32 -45.90
C ARG A 96 -2.53 0.92 -45.34
N ALA A 97 -3.48 0.52 -46.20
CA ALA A 97 -4.81 0.07 -45.78
C ALA A 97 -4.74 -1.18 -44.90
N ALA A 98 -3.88 -2.15 -45.27
CA ALA A 98 -3.67 -3.35 -44.46
C ALA A 98 -3.01 -3.03 -43.11
N ALA A 99 -2.06 -2.10 -43.08
CA ALA A 99 -1.42 -1.66 -41.83
C ALA A 99 -2.40 -0.92 -40.90
N GLN A 100 -3.30 -0.09 -41.45
CA GLN A 100 -4.37 0.57 -40.70
C GLN A 100 -5.34 -0.45 -40.08
N GLU A 101 -5.77 -1.46 -40.85
CA GLU A 101 -6.65 -2.51 -40.34
C GLU A 101 -6.04 -3.25 -39.13
N LEU A 102 -4.75 -3.59 -39.19
CA LEU A 102 -4.06 -4.21 -38.04
C LEU A 102 -4.10 -3.32 -36.80
N ARG A 103 -3.91 -2.01 -36.98
CA ARG A 103 -3.94 -1.01 -35.90
C ARG A 103 -5.35 -0.91 -35.31
N ASP A 104 -6.38 -0.85 -36.14
CA ASP A 104 -7.78 -0.73 -35.69
C ASP A 104 -8.25 -1.98 -34.96
N GLN A 105 -7.90 -3.16 -35.46
CA GLN A 105 -8.21 -4.41 -34.77
C GLN A 105 -7.52 -4.48 -33.41
N ASN A 106 -6.29 -3.98 -33.27
CA ASN A 106 -5.61 -3.94 -31.97
C ASN A 106 -6.28 -2.99 -30.96
N GLN A 107 -6.80 -1.85 -31.42
CA GLN A 107 -7.52 -0.86 -30.60
C GLN A 107 -8.81 -1.43 -29.99
N ILE A 108 -9.52 -2.27 -30.74
CA ILE A 108 -10.81 -2.85 -30.29
C ILE A 108 -10.61 -3.92 -29.20
N LEU A 109 -9.40 -4.45 -29.04
CA LEU A 109 -9.15 -5.50 -28.08
C LEU A 109 -9.14 -4.98 -26.63
N PRO A 110 -9.93 -5.58 -25.72
CA PRO A 110 -9.88 -5.23 -24.31
C PRO A 110 -8.54 -5.68 -23.71
N LYS A 111 -7.66 -4.72 -23.41
CA LYS A 111 -6.32 -5.00 -22.82
C LYS A 111 -6.35 -5.20 -21.31
N PHE A 112 -7.41 -4.68 -20.67
CA PHE A 112 -7.64 -4.81 -19.25
C PHE A 112 -8.83 -5.74 -19.00
N PRO A 113 -8.61 -7.05 -18.75
CA PRO A 113 -9.71 -7.95 -18.48
C PRO A 113 -10.37 -7.58 -17.14
N ASN A 114 -11.71 -7.50 -17.14
CA ASN A 114 -12.54 -7.19 -15.95
C ASN A 114 -12.28 -8.10 -14.74
N SER A 115 -11.59 -9.23 -14.92
CA SER A 115 -11.16 -10.15 -13.86
C SER A 115 -10.01 -9.61 -13.00
N ARG A 116 -9.22 -8.67 -13.51
CA ARG A 116 -8.16 -7.97 -12.76
C ARG A 116 -8.69 -6.79 -11.95
N ILE A 117 -9.92 -6.36 -12.22
CA ILE A 117 -10.62 -5.37 -11.40
C ILE A 117 -11.24 -6.13 -10.23
N PRO A 118 -10.86 -5.85 -8.97
CA PRO A 118 -11.65 -6.27 -7.83
C PRO A 118 -13.07 -5.73 -7.95
N LYS A 119 -14.00 -6.62 -8.33
CA LYS A 119 -15.43 -6.38 -8.13
C LYS A 119 -15.65 -6.44 -6.63
N PHE A 120 -15.85 -5.29 -6.00
CA PHE A 120 -16.22 -5.23 -4.59
C PHE A 120 -17.69 -5.59 -4.44
N PRO A 121 -18.05 -6.79 -3.95
CA PRO A 121 -19.44 -7.07 -3.65
C PRO A 121 -19.85 -6.36 -2.36
N ASN A 122 -18.86 -6.03 -1.50
CA ASN A 122 -19.06 -5.61 -0.12
C ASN A 122 -18.00 -4.61 0.39
N SER A 123 -17.41 -3.77 -0.46
CA SER A 123 -16.92 -2.46 0.02
C SER A 123 -18.13 -1.54 0.21
N ARG A 124 -19.14 -2.02 0.94
CA ARG A 124 -19.89 -1.12 1.77
C ARG A 124 -18.81 -0.57 2.71
N ILE A 125 -18.32 0.64 2.39
CA ILE A 125 -18.23 1.68 3.43
C ILE A 125 -19.43 1.40 4.32
N PRO A 126 -19.32 1.34 5.66
CA PRO A 126 -20.51 1.33 6.49
C PRO A 126 -21.44 2.37 5.89
N LYS A 127 -22.49 1.93 5.18
CA LYS A 127 -23.54 2.85 4.79
C LYS A 127 -23.98 3.29 6.16
N PHE A 128 -23.71 4.52 6.53
CA PHE A 128 -24.47 5.10 7.62
C PHE A 128 -25.90 4.97 7.11
N PRO A 129 -26.70 4.01 7.63
CA PRO A 129 -28.04 3.80 7.13
C PRO A 129 -28.71 5.15 7.23
N ASN A 130 -29.19 5.70 6.11
CA ASN A 130 -29.89 6.99 5.98
C ASN A 130 -30.24 7.56 7.35
N PHE A 131 -29.30 8.26 7.97
CA PHE A 131 -29.56 8.94 9.22
C PHE A 131 -30.14 10.27 8.78
N PRO A 132 -31.40 10.58 9.11
CA PRO A 132 -31.94 11.88 8.81
C PRO A 132 -31.01 12.89 9.49
N ASN A 133 -30.42 13.77 8.66
CA ASN A 133 -29.45 14.80 9.04
C ASN A 133 -28.04 14.30 9.40
N CYS A 134 -27.17 14.22 8.37
CA CYS A 134 -25.71 14.24 8.52
C CYS A 134 -25.24 15.59 9.11
N ARG A 135 -25.42 15.78 10.41
CA ARG A 135 -24.79 16.83 11.23
C ARG A 135 -23.97 16.25 12.40
N SER A 136 -23.79 14.93 12.47
CA SER A 136 -23.57 14.27 13.76
C SER A 136 -22.42 13.26 13.82
N GLN A 137 -21.43 13.32 12.93
CA GLN A 137 -20.13 12.71 13.21
C GLN A 137 -19.02 13.75 13.08
N VAL A 138 -18.89 14.43 14.20
CA VAL A 138 -17.92 15.44 14.57
C VAL A 138 -17.25 14.87 15.81
N LEU A 139 -15.94 15.05 15.90
CA LEU A 139 -14.95 14.36 16.75
C LEU A 139 -15.35 14.00 18.19
N LEU A 140 -16.33 14.66 18.81
CA LEU A 140 -16.86 14.26 20.12
C LEU A 140 -18.35 14.64 20.23
N ARG A 141 -19.22 13.64 20.43
CA ARG A 141 -20.49 13.84 21.14
C ARG A 141 -20.88 12.59 21.93
N VAL A 142 -20.99 12.77 23.25
CA VAL A 142 -21.73 11.87 24.15
C VAL A 142 -23.23 12.02 23.82
N PRO A 143 -24.01 10.92 23.70
CA PRO A 143 -25.41 11.00 23.29
C PRO A 143 -26.21 11.83 24.31
N ALA A 144 -26.73 12.98 23.88
CA ALA A 144 -27.71 13.74 24.64
C ALA A 144 -29.07 13.04 24.47
N GLY A 145 -29.74 12.82 25.60
CA GLY A 145 -30.90 11.95 25.73
C GLY A 145 -32.01 12.18 24.71
N GLU A 146 -32.29 11.13 23.94
CA GLU A 146 -33.61 10.86 23.40
C GLU A 146 -33.96 9.42 23.79
N ARG A 147 -35.09 9.28 24.48
CA ARG A 147 -35.61 7.99 24.94
C ARG A 147 -35.91 7.09 23.74
N ALA A 148 -35.06 6.10 23.48
CA ALA A 148 -35.43 4.93 22.69
C ALA A 148 -35.91 3.81 23.65
N PRO A 149 -37.01 3.09 23.33
CA PRO A 149 -37.53 2.03 24.19
C PRO A 149 -36.59 0.82 24.17
N GLY A 150 -36.57 0.09 25.28
CA GLY A 150 -35.47 -0.80 25.66
C GLY A 150 -35.25 -2.04 24.79
N PHE A 151 -34.00 -2.50 24.78
CA PHE A 151 -33.61 -3.86 25.15
C PHE A 151 -32.09 -3.91 25.40
N PHE A 152 -31.70 -4.61 26.46
CA PHE A 152 -30.35 -4.65 27.03
C PHE A 152 -29.27 -5.19 26.08
N SER A 153 -28.36 -4.32 25.61
CA SER A 153 -26.93 -4.64 25.49
C SER A 153 -26.13 -3.34 25.45
N LYS A 154 -25.19 -3.14 26.38
CA LYS A 154 -24.19 -2.08 26.26
C LYS A 154 -23.33 -2.41 25.04
N PRO A 155 -23.22 -1.56 24.00
CA PRO A 155 -22.23 -1.79 22.97
C PRO A 155 -20.87 -1.55 23.60
N SER A 156 -20.11 -2.62 23.83
CA SER A 156 -18.71 -2.50 24.21
C SER A 156 -17.97 -1.76 23.09
N LEU A 157 -17.20 -0.73 23.44
CA LEU A 157 -16.19 -0.07 22.58
C LEU A 157 -15.00 -1.02 22.27
N ARG A 158 -15.26 -2.31 22.07
CA ARG A 158 -14.27 -3.29 21.63
C ARG A 158 -14.11 -3.16 20.12
N SER A 159 -12.88 -2.88 19.69
CA SER A 159 -12.37 -3.18 18.35
C SER A 159 -13.14 -2.54 17.17
N ARG A 160 -12.88 -1.26 16.92
CA ARG A 160 -12.92 -0.74 15.54
C ARG A 160 -11.77 0.23 15.33
N ASN A 161 -10.88 -0.10 14.40
CA ASN A 161 -9.99 0.88 13.76
C ASN A 161 -10.85 2.09 13.39
N THR A 162 -10.70 3.19 14.11
CA THR A 162 -11.45 4.40 13.82
C THR A 162 -10.83 5.04 12.58
N VAL A 163 -11.62 5.81 11.84
CA VAL A 163 -11.19 6.58 10.66
C VAL A 163 -9.95 7.46 10.95
N PHE A 164 -9.72 7.80 12.21
CA PHE A 164 -8.62 8.63 12.70
C PHE A 164 -7.35 7.84 13.07
N THR A 165 -7.38 6.51 13.07
CA THR A 165 -6.21 5.70 13.42
C THR A 165 -5.36 5.41 12.19
N LEU A 166 -4.09 5.84 12.21
CA LEU A 166 -3.12 5.54 11.16
C LEU A 166 -2.69 4.06 11.21
N GLY A 167 -2.38 3.51 12.39
CA GLY A 167 -2.00 2.10 12.57
C GLY A 167 -1.04 1.59 11.50
N ASN A 168 -1.32 0.41 10.94
CA ASN A 168 -0.54 -0.18 9.85
C ASN A 168 -0.91 0.35 8.45
N ARG A 169 -1.85 1.31 8.34
CA ARG A 169 -2.34 1.82 7.04
C ARG A 169 -1.24 2.52 6.24
N GLY A 170 -0.30 3.16 6.95
CA GLY A 170 0.87 3.82 6.34
C GLY A 170 1.84 2.86 5.65
N ALA A 171 1.77 1.55 5.90
CA ALA A 171 2.64 0.58 5.24
C ALA A 171 2.41 0.53 3.72
N VAL A 172 1.21 0.89 3.25
CA VAL A 172 0.80 0.83 1.83
C VAL A 172 1.67 1.68 0.89
N ILE A 173 2.27 2.74 1.42
CA ILE A 173 3.17 3.65 0.68
C ILE A 173 4.65 3.24 0.81
N GLY A 174 4.95 2.24 1.63
CA GLY A 174 6.29 1.70 1.81
C GLY A 174 6.79 0.99 0.54
N PRO A 175 8.11 0.95 0.30
CA PRO A 175 8.68 0.37 -0.92
C PRO A 175 8.35 -1.11 -1.10
N ALA A 176 8.20 -1.86 0.00
CA ALA A 176 7.82 -3.27 -0.04
C ALA A 176 6.36 -3.48 -0.47
N GLU A 177 5.45 -2.57 -0.08
CA GLU A 177 4.02 -2.72 -0.39
C GLU A 177 3.61 -2.04 -1.70
N LEU A 178 4.29 -0.96 -2.09
CA LEU A 178 3.94 -0.13 -3.26
C LEU A 178 3.81 -0.95 -4.55
N GLU A 179 4.72 -1.90 -4.78
CA GLU A 179 4.74 -2.81 -5.94
C GLU A 179 4.32 -4.26 -5.58
N ALA A 180 3.75 -4.47 -4.39
CA ALA A 180 3.31 -5.79 -3.94
C ALA A 180 2.31 -6.44 -4.91
N PRO A 181 2.16 -7.78 -4.87
CA PRO A 181 1.17 -8.48 -5.69
C PRO A 181 -0.23 -7.88 -5.57
N ILE A 182 -0.96 -7.88 -6.68
CA ILE A 182 -2.32 -7.35 -6.73
C ILE A 182 -3.26 -8.25 -5.92
N ILE A 183 -4.23 -7.63 -5.24
CA ILE A 183 -5.26 -8.32 -4.48
C ILE A 183 -6.20 -9.02 -5.48
N VAL A 184 -6.18 -10.35 -5.46
CA VAL A 184 -6.99 -11.17 -6.37
C VAL A 184 -8.42 -11.30 -5.83
N PRO A 185 -9.47 -10.93 -6.60
CA PRO A 185 -10.82 -10.77 -6.06
C PRO A 185 -11.42 -12.09 -5.54
N HIS A 186 -11.11 -13.21 -6.20
CA HIS A 186 -11.62 -14.53 -5.79
C HIS A 186 -10.92 -15.08 -4.55
N ALA A 187 -9.63 -14.77 -4.35
CA ALA A 187 -8.90 -15.12 -3.14
C ALA A 187 -9.35 -14.26 -1.95
N ALA A 188 -9.58 -12.96 -2.20
CA ALA A 188 -10.07 -12.02 -1.20
C ALA A 188 -11.53 -12.28 -0.77
N GLN A 189 -12.36 -12.89 -1.62
CA GLN A 189 -13.73 -13.30 -1.25
C GLN A 189 -13.76 -14.59 -0.43
N ARG A 190 -12.73 -15.45 -0.54
CA ARG A 190 -12.62 -16.70 0.24
C ARG A 190 -12.00 -16.48 1.62
N GLY A 191 -11.14 -15.45 1.76
CA GLY A 191 -10.64 -15.02 3.06
C GLY A 191 -11.61 -14.04 3.71
N GLU A 192 -11.84 -14.14 5.01
CA GLU A 192 -12.62 -13.14 5.79
C GLU A 192 -11.88 -11.79 5.94
N GLN A 193 -10.78 -11.59 5.20
CA GLN A 193 -9.92 -10.42 5.30
C GLN A 193 -10.60 -9.17 4.72
N ARG A 194 -10.78 -8.16 5.57
CA ARG A 194 -11.20 -6.82 5.15
C ARG A 194 -9.98 -5.98 4.79
N TYR A 195 -10.02 -5.32 3.65
CA TYR A 195 -8.96 -4.41 3.21
C TYR A 195 -9.43 -2.97 3.36
N PRO A 196 -8.58 -2.07 3.88
CA PRO A 196 -8.88 -0.65 3.87
C PRO A 196 -8.80 -0.13 2.44
N PHE A 197 -9.43 1.03 2.18
CA PHE A 197 -9.58 1.53 0.82
C PHE A 197 -8.25 1.81 0.14
N GLU A 198 -7.29 2.40 0.84
CA GLU A 198 -5.98 2.73 0.28
C GLU A 198 -5.22 1.49 -0.23
N SER A 199 -5.39 0.32 0.41
CA SER A 199 -4.78 -0.94 -0.05
C SER A 199 -5.43 -1.42 -1.36
N LEU A 200 -6.74 -1.23 -1.48
CA LEU A 200 -7.49 -1.55 -2.69
C LEU A 200 -7.13 -0.59 -3.83
N PHE A 201 -7.08 0.71 -3.52
CA PHE A 201 -6.63 1.77 -4.42
C PHE A 201 -5.23 1.45 -4.94
N ARG A 202 -4.27 1.14 -4.07
CA ARG A 202 -2.91 0.74 -4.43
C ARG A 202 -2.93 -0.43 -5.41
N SER A 203 -3.63 -1.51 -5.05
CA SER A 203 -3.66 -2.72 -5.87
C SER A 203 -4.23 -2.47 -7.27
N GLN A 204 -5.32 -1.72 -7.36
CA GLN A 204 -6.00 -1.42 -8.62
C GLN A 204 -5.13 -0.53 -9.52
N HIS A 205 -4.58 0.55 -8.96
CA HIS A 205 -3.79 1.50 -9.72
C HIS A 205 -2.41 0.94 -10.07
N TYR A 206 -1.84 0.04 -9.28
CA TYR A 206 -0.63 -0.69 -9.66
C TYR A 206 -0.90 -1.64 -10.84
N ALA A 207 -2.02 -2.37 -10.84
CA ALA A 207 -2.41 -3.22 -11.97
C ALA A 207 -2.62 -2.41 -13.26
N LEU A 208 -3.24 -1.24 -13.13
CA LEU A 208 -3.43 -0.29 -14.24
C LEU A 208 -2.08 0.20 -14.75
N LEU A 209 -1.20 0.68 -13.86
CA LEU A 209 0.13 1.17 -14.17
C LEU A 209 0.95 0.11 -14.93
N ASP A 210 1.06 -1.10 -14.39
CA ASP A 210 1.85 -2.17 -14.99
C ASP A 210 1.31 -2.56 -16.38
N THR A 211 -0.01 -2.59 -16.54
CA THR A 211 -0.65 -2.83 -17.84
C THR A 211 -0.34 -1.69 -18.81
N SER A 212 -0.49 -0.44 -18.39
CA SER A 212 -0.21 0.74 -19.21
C SER A 212 1.25 0.81 -19.65
N CYS A 213 2.22 0.46 -18.80
CA CYS A 213 3.64 0.41 -19.20
C CYS A 213 3.87 -0.57 -20.34
N ARG A 214 3.31 -1.78 -20.21
CA ARG A 214 3.50 -2.86 -21.18
C ARG A 214 2.82 -2.52 -22.51
N GLU A 215 1.58 -2.04 -22.46
CA GLU A 215 0.86 -1.64 -23.66
C GLU A 215 1.56 -0.48 -24.36
N PHE A 216 1.99 0.57 -23.66
CA PHE A 216 2.67 1.70 -24.30
C PHE A 216 3.98 1.27 -24.99
N SER A 217 4.78 0.43 -24.32
CA SER A 217 6.03 -0.10 -24.90
C SER A 217 5.75 -0.97 -26.13
N PHE A 218 4.73 -1.85 -26.05
CA PHE A 218 4.32 -2.67 -27.19
C PHE A 218 3.82 -1.82 -28.36
N LEU A 219 2.98 -0.81 -28.11
CA LEU A 219 2.40 0.03 -29.15
C LEU A 219 3.46 0.85 -29.88
N THR A 220 4.37 1.48 -29.12
CA THR A 220 5.48 2.25 -29.70
C THR A 220 6.42 1.37 -30.52
N GLU A 221 6.76 0.19 -30.01
CA GLU A 221 7.71 -0.70 -30.67
C GLU A 221 7.12 -1.42 -31.90
N PHE A 222 5.91 -1.97 -31.79
CA PHE A 222 5.29 -2.77 -32.85
C PHE A 222 4.70 -1.90 -33.97
N PHE A 223 4.00 -0.82 -33.62
CA PHE A 223 3.36 0.07 -34.60
C PHE A 223 4.27 1.21 -35.07
N LEU A 224 5.53 1.24 -34.62
CA LEU A 224 6.53 2.23 -35.06
C LEU A 224 6.07 3.69 -34.84
N VAL A 225 5.34 3.94 -33.75
CA VAL A 225 4.83 5.27 -33.39
C VAL A 225 5.63 5.87 -32.25
N ALA A 226 5.81 7.20 -32.28
CA ALA A 226 6.48 7.96 -31.24
C ALA A 226 5.75 9.29 -30.97
N GLY A 227 6.05 9.90 -29.82
CA GLY A 227 5.49 11.22 -29.44
C GLY A 227 3.96 11.23 -29.42
N ALA A 228 3.37 12.25 -30.05
CA ALA A 228 1.92 12.47 -30.07
C ALA A 228 1.14 11.28 -30.70
N ALA A 229 1.65 10.69 -31.77
CA ALA A 229 0.98 9.54 -32.42
C ALA A 229 0.93 8.31 -31.51
N ALA A 230 1.97 8.09 -30.69
CA ALA A 230 1.98 7.03 -29.68
C ALA A 230 0.96 7.31 -28.57
N GLN A 231 0.84 8.58 -28.14
CA GLN A 231 -0.15 9.00 -27.16
C GLN A 231 -1.58 8.78 -27.66
N GLU A 232 -1.88 9.17 -28.90
CA GLU A 232 -3.20 9.00 -29.51
C GLU A 232 -3.58 7.51 -29.62
N LEU A 233 -2.65 6.67 -30.08
CA LEU A 233 -2.88 5.23 -30.17
C LEU A 233 -3.09 4.61 -28.77
N PHE A 234 -2.30 5.02 -27.78
CA PHE A 234 -2.49 4.58 -26.41
C PHE A 234 -3.85 4.99 -25.86
N ASN A 235 -4.28 6.24 -26.08
CA ASN A 235 -5.59 6.72 -25.65
C ASN A 235 -6.74 5.97 -26.33
N ALA A 236 -6.60 5.60 -27.60
CA ALA A 236 -7.58 4.77 -28.31
C ALA A 236 -7.73 3.37 -27.69
N VAL A 237 -6.63 2.79 -27.19
CA VAL A 237 -6.59 1.45 -26.57
C VAL A 237 -7.03 1.48 -25.10
N MET A 238 -6.44 2.37 -24.29
CA MET A 238 -6.58 2.39 -22.83
C MET A 238 -7.57 3.44 -22.31
N GLY A 239 -7.99 4.40 -23.14
CA GLY A 239 -8.79 5.55 -22.70
C GLY A 239 -10.12 5.16 -22.06
N LYS A 240 -10.82 4.15 -22.59
CA LYS A 240 -12.05 3.63 -21.97
C LYS A 240 -11.80 3.04 -20.57
N THR A 241 -10.68 2.34 -20.40
CA THR A 241 -10.28 1.78 -19.09
C THR A 241 -9.93 2.89 -18.11
N LEU A 242 -9.14 3.88 -18.53
CA LEU A 242 -8.79 5.04 -17.71
C LEU A 242 -10.04 5.81 -17.26
N GLY A 243 -10.97 6.07 -18.17
CA GLY A 243 -12.23 6.75 -17.86
C GLY A 243 -13.13 5.96 -16.89
N MET A 244 -13.14 4.61 -16.97
CA MET A 244 -13.85 3.78 -16.00
C MET A 244 -13.23 3.87 -14.60
N PHE A 245 -11.90 3.84 -14.49
CA PHE A 245 -11.22 4.03 -13.21
C PHE A 245 -11.48 5.43 -12.64
N GLN A 246 -11.40 6.46 -13.48
CA GLN A 246 -11.66 7.84 -13.07
C GLN A 246 -13.08 8.00 -12.49
N LYS A 247 -14.12 7.52 -13.19
CA LYS A 247 -15.50 7.53 -12.70
C LYS A 247 -15.68 6.76 -11.39
N HIS A 248 -14.98 5.63 -11.24
CA HIS A 248 -15.00 4.87 -9.99
C HIS A 248 -14.40 5.67 -8.84
N MET A 249 -13.29 6.39 -9.08
CA MET A 249 -12.67 7.24 -8.07
C MET A 249 -13.53 8.45 -7.72
N GLU A 250 -14.12 9.13 -8.71
CA GLU A 250 -15.04 10.25 -8.49
C GLU A 250 -16.20 9.85 -7.55
N SER A 251 -16.84 8.71 -7.84
CA SER A 251 -17.92 8.18 -7.01
C SER A 251 -17.49 7.78 -5.60
N TYR A 252 -16.25 7.35 -5.39
CA TYR A 252 -15.77 6.99 -4.06
C TYR A 252 -15.39 8.24 -3.26
N VAL A 253 -14.65 9.16 -3.88
CA VAL A 253 -14.09 10.36 -3.23
C VAL A 253 -15.21 11.32 -2.81
N SER A 254 -16.31 11.41 -3.56
CA SER A 254 -17.44 12.31 -3.25
C SER A 254 -18.07 12.06 -1.87
N ASP A 255 -18.08 10.82 -1.40
CA ASP A 255 -18.68 10.40 -0.12
C ASP A 255 -17.64 9.90 0.91
N CYS A 256 -16.35 10.09 0.65
CA CYS A 256 -15.29 9.65 1.56
C CYS A 256 -15.00 10.71 2.63
N TYR A 257 -15.11 10.37 3.92
CA TYR A 257 -14.76 11.27 5.04
C TYR A 257 -13.49 10.82 5.78
N ASP A 258 -12.74 9.87 5.22
CA ASP A 258 -11.50 9.37 5.80
C ASP A 258 -10.31 10.17 5.27
N ALA A 259 -9.93 11.21 6.02
CA ALA A 259 -8.80 12.07 5.67
C ALA A 259 -7.49 11.27 5.48
N ILE A 260 -7.27 10.23 6.29
CA ILE A 260 -6.07 9.39 6.21
C ILE A 260 -6.09 8.56 4.93
N ALA A 261 -7.21 7.94 4.58
CA ALA A 261 -7.34 7.19 3.32
C ALA A 261 -7.06 8.07 2.12
N VAL A 262 -7.68 9.26 2.06
CA VAL A 262 -7.51 10.21 0.95
C VAL A 262 -6.05 10.65 0.86
N PHE A 263 -5.44 11.02 1.99
CA PHE A 263 -4.03 11.43 2.05
C PHE A 263 -3.07 10.32 1.59
N LEU A 264 -3.29 9.08 2.01
CA LEU A 264 -2.51 7.93 1.55
C LEU A 264 -2.70 7.69 0.05
N CYS A 265 -3.92 7.86 -0.49
CA CYS A 265 -4.17 7.75 -1.93
C CYS A 265 -3.42 8.82 -2.74
N ILE A 266 -3.37 10.08 -2.27
CA ILE A 266 -2.56 11.15 -2.88
C ILE A 266 -1.09 10.70 -2.94
N HIS A 267 -0.56 10.22 -1.82
CA HIS A 267 0.82 9.73 -1.74
C HIS A 267 1.11 8.52 -2.64
N LEU A 268 0.12 7.64 -2.84
CA LEU A 268 0.21 6.53 -3.79
C LEU A 268 0.27 7.04 -5.23
N VAL A 269 -0.58 8.01 -5.60
CA VAL A 269 -0.57 8.62 -6.95
C VAL A 269 0.77 9.28 -7.24
N LEU A 270 1.32 10.05 -6.29
CA LEU A 270 2.63 10.70 -6.46
C LEU A 270 3.76 9.68 -6.68
N ARG A 271 3.77 8.57 -5.93
CA ARG A 271 4.76 7.50 -6.08
C ARG A 271 4.59 6.75 -7.40
N PHE A 272 3.36 6.46 -7.83
CA PHE A 272 3.07 5.83 -9.11
C PHE A 272 3.48 6.72 -10.30
N ARG A 273 3.27 8.03 -10.19
CA ARG A 273 3.74 9.00 -11.19
C ARG A 273 5.27 8.99 -11.31
N ALA A 274 5.98 9.02 -10.19
CA ALA A 274 7.45 8.93 -10.17
C ALA A 274 7.97 7.61 -10.76
N LEU A 275 7.29 6.50 -10.44
CA LEU A 275 7.62 5.18 -10.96
C LEU A 275 7.38 5.07 -12.49
N MET A 276 6.32 5.69 -13.02
CA MET A 276 6.07 5.80 -14.46
C MET A 276 7.12 6.64 -15.18
N ALA A 277 7.53 7.76 -14.58
CA ALA A 277 8.61 8.59 -15.10
C ALA A 277 9.93 7.80 -15.19
N LYS A 278 10.27 7.02 -14.16
CA LYS A 278 11.44 6.12 -14.17
C LYS A 278 11.36 5.06 -15.27
N ARG A 279 10.14 4.58 -15.60
CA ARG A 279 9.90 3.62 -16.69
C ARG A 279 9.80 4.27 -18.08
N ASN A 280 9.93 5.59 -18.18
CA ASN A 280 9.85 6.37 -19.41
C ASN A 280 8.51 6.19 -20.17
N VAL A 281 7.39 6.15 -19.43
CA VAL A 281 6.04 6.01 -20.01
C VAL A 281 5.21 7.27 -19.68
N PRO A 282 5.16 8.28 -20.57
CA PRO A 282 4.43 9.51 -20.32
C PRO A 282 2.91 9.36 -20.45
N ALA A 283 2.43 8.23 -20.98
CA ALA A 283 1.07 8.14 -21.52
C ALA A 283 -0.08 8.23 -20.53
N VAL A 284 0.22 8.10 -19.23
CA VAL A 284 -0.77 8.10 -18.14
C VAL A 284 -0.61 9.35 -17.27
N ASP A 285 0.29 10.28 -17.58
CA ASP A 285 0.58 11.44 -16.73
C ASP A 285 -0.66 12.31 -16.49
N GLY A 286 -1.45 12.56 -17.54
CA GLY A 286 -2.71 13.31 -17.43
C GLY A 286 -3.74 12.63 -16.52
N TYR A 287 -3.78 11.31 -16.47
CA TYR A 287 -4.67 10.57 -15.57
C TYR A 287 -4.24 10.71 -14.11
N TRP A 288 -2.94 10.64 -13.81
CA TRP A 288 -2.44 10.89 -12.46
C TRP A 288 -2.70 12.33 -12.01
N GLY A 289 -2.54 13.30 -12.91
CA GLY A 289 -2.92 14.70 -12.67
C GLY A 289 -4.39 14.85 -12.30
N ALA A 290 -5.29 14.29 -13.11
CA ALA A 290 -6.74 14.33 -12.85
C ALA A 290 -7.12 13.69 -11.50
N LEU A 291 -6.46 12.60 -11.10
CA LEU A 291 -6.68 12.01 -9.77
C LEU A 291 -6.24 12.93 -8.63
N LEU A 292 -5.13 13.66 -8.78
CA LEU A 292 -4.69 14.62 -7.76
C LEU A 292 -5.66 15.81 -7.67
N GLU A 293 -6.14 16.31 -8.80
CA GLU A 293 -7.17 17.36 -8.86
C GLU A 293 -8.50 16.92 -8.25
N LEU A 294 -8.78 15.62 -8.21
CA LEU A 294 -9.94 15.06 -7.52
C LEU A 294 -9.70 14.90 -6.00
N LEU A 295 -8.52 14.40 -5.59
CA LEU A 295 -8.23 14.00 -4.21
C LEU A 295 -7.91 15.19 -3.30
N TRP A 296 -7.15 16.19 -3.78
CA TRP A 296 -6.74 17.33 -2.96
C TRP A 296 -7.92 18.18 -2.46
N PRO A 297 -8.85 18.62 -3.32
CA PRO A 297 -10.01 19.40 -2.85
C PRO A 297 -10.85 18.63 -1.84
N ARG A 298 -10.95 17.31 -1.99
CA ARG A 298 -11.67 16.48 -1.01
C ARG A 298 -10.93 16.43 0.33
N PHE A 299 -9.61 16.28 0.32
CA PHE A 299 -8.81 16.28 1.53
C PHE A 299 -8.96 17.61 2.29
N GLU A 300 -8.84 18.73 1.59
CA GLU A 300 -9.03 20.08 2.16
C GLU A 300 -10.42 20.23 2.77
N LEU A 301 -11.48 19.83 2.04
CA LEU A 301 -12.85 19.85 2.54
C LEU A 301 -13.01 19.03 3.83
N ILE A 302 -12.43 17.82 3.91
CA ILE A 302 -12.53 17.00 5.12
C ILE A 302 -11.83 17.71 6.30
N LEU A 303 -10.68 18.34 6.08
CA LEU A 303 -9.98 19.10 7.13
C LEU A 303 -10.75 20.34 7.57
N GLU A 304 -11.34 21.09 6.64
CA GLU A 304 -12.22 22.22 6.96
C GLU A 304 -13.41 21.77 7.79
N LEU A 305 -14.04 20.65 7.40
CA LEU A 305 -15.13 20.05 8.17
C LEU A 305 -14.67 19.68 9.58
N HIS A 306 -13.47 19.12 9.76
CA HIS A 306 -12.92 18.83 11.10
C HIS A 306 -12.72 20.11 11.92
N ILE A 307 -12.17 21.17 11.33
CA ILE A 307 -11.95 22.47 11.98
C ILE A 307 -13.29 23.07 12.43
N GLN A 308 -14.27 23.14 11.53
CA GLN A 308 -15.62 23.63 11.86
C GLN A 308 -16.27 22.78 12.96
N SER A 309 -16.03 21.48 12.94
CA SER A 309 -16.49 20.54 13.97
C SER A 309 -15.97 20.91 15.34
N VAL A 310 -14.67 21.21 15.46
CA VAL A 310 -14.04 21.59 16.72
C VAL A 310 -14.52 22.97 17.15
N GLN A 311 -14.58 23.93 16.23
CA GLN A 311 -15.04 25.30 16.51
C GLN A 311 -16.51 25.37 16.95
N GLY A 312 -17.36 24.52 16.37
CA GLY A 312 -18.79 24.46 16.68
C GLY A 312 -19.15 23.58 17.88
N THR A 313 -18.17 22.98 18.55
CA THR A 313 -18.41 22.13 19.71
C THR A 313 -18.61 23.00 20.95
N ASP A 314 -19.77 22.85 21.60
CA ASP A 314 -20.05 23.49 22.90
C ASP A 314 -19.26 22.79 24.01
N PRO A 315 -18.31 23.48 24.68
CA PRO A 315 -17.51 22.92 25.77
C PRO A 315 -18.36 22.26 26.87
N HIS A 316 -19.56 22.79 27.12
CA HIS A 316 -20.43 22.30 28.19
C HIS A 316 -21.14 20.97 27.85
N ARG A 317 -21.12 20.56 26.57
CA ARG A 317 -21.75 19.31 26.10
C ARG A 317 -20.77 18.14 25.96
N LEU A 318 -19.50 18.38 26.25
CA LEU A 318 -18.42 17.38 26.20
C LEU A 318 -18.37 16.48 27.45
N GLY A 319 -19.30 16.65 28.42
CA GLY A 319 -19.29 15.97 29.71
C GLY A 319 -18.54 16.81 30.75
N GLU A 320 -18.19 16.22 31.90
CA GLU A 320 -17.13 16.79 32.74
C GLU A 320 -15.85 16.80 31.90
N LEU A 321 -15.59 17.92 31.24
CA LEU A 321 -14.26 18.22 30.73
C LEU A 321 -13.37 18.30 31.95
N ASP A 322 -12.50 17.31 32.11
CA ASP A 322 -11.41 17.40 33.07
C ASP A 322 -10.58 18.61 32.64
N THR A 323 -10.75 19.72 33.35
CA THR A 323 -10.02 20.98 33.12
C THR A 323 -8.54 20.86 33.52
N ARG A 324 -8.12 19.67 33.96
CA ARG A 324 -6.70 19.36 34.10
C ARG A 324 -6.08 19.17 32.72
N PRO A 325 -4.80 19.51 32.54
CA PRO A 325 -4.21 19.56 31.21
C PRO A 325 -4.28 18.17 30.54
N HIS A 326 -4.50 18.15 29.21
CA HIS A 326 -4.76 16.97 28.37
C HIS A 326 -3.87 15.72 28.60
N TYR A 327 -2.73 15.84 29.31
CA TYR A 327 -1.87 14.72 29.67
C TYR A 327 -2.56 13.66 30.53
N LEU A 328 -3.50 14.03 31.42
CA LEU A 328 -4.20 13.06 32.28
C LEU A 328 -5.14 12.14 31.51
N GLU A 329 -5.78 12.64 30.44
CA GLU A 329 -6.62 11.81 29.57
C GLU A 329 -5.78 10.83 28.76
N VAL A 330 -4.62 11.29 28.27
CA VAL A 330 -3.64 10.45 27.57
C VAL A 330 -3.06 9.40 28.51
N GLU A 331 -2.71 9.78 29.74
CA GLU A 331 -2.26 8.86 30.78
C GLU A 331 -3.33 7.80 31.07
N ASN A 332 -4.58 8.20 31.27
CA ASN A 332 -5.70 7.29 31.52
C ASN A 332 -5.95 6.33 30.33
N LEU A 333 -5.81 6.81 29.10
CA LEU A 333 -5.90 5.97 27.91
C LEU A 333 -4.77 4.95 27.87
N VAL A 334 -3.54 5.38 28.11
CA VAL A 334 -2.33 4.54 28.12
C VAL A 334 -2.43 3.49 29.24
N LEU A 335 -2.95 3.85 30.42
CA LEU A 335 -3.22 2.91 31.51
C LEU A 335 -4.30 1.88 31.15
N ARG A 336 -5.38 2.29 30.48
CA ARG A 336 -6.43 1.36 30.01
C ARG A 336 -5.91 0.42 28.93
N ALA A 337 -5.08 0.91 28.02
CA ALA A 337 -4.43 0.08 26.99
C ALA A 337 -3.43 -0.90 27.62
N ALA A 338 -2.68 -0.46 28.63
CA ALA A 338 -1.81 -1.35 29.40
C ALA A 338 -2.62 -2.46 30.08
N ALA A 339 -3.81 -2.18 30.61
CA ALA A 339 -4.64 -3.19 31.29
C ALA A 339 -5.14 -4.33 30.39
N GLU A 340 -5.03 -4.21 29.06
CA GLU A 340 -5.38 -5.28 28.11
C GLU A 340 -4.27 -6.33 27.98
N PHE A 341 -3.05 -6.07 28.46
CA PHE A 341 -1.98 -7.06 28.44
C PHE A 341 -2.12 -8.05 29.60
N PRO A 342 -1.95 -9.37 29.33
CA PRO A 342 -2.23 -10.42 30.29
C PRO A 342 -1.23 -10.48 31.45
N SER A 343 0.02 -10.03 31.24
CA SER A 343 1.07 -10.09 32.26
C SER A 343 1.48 -8.69 32.74
N ARG A 344 1.68 -8.51 34.06
CA ARG A 344 2.11 -7.22 34.64
C ARG A 344 3.39 -6.70 34.01
N ARG A 345 4.33 -7.61 33.68
CA ARG A 345 5.55 -7.33 32.94
C ARG A 345 5.29 -6.64 31.60
N GLU A 346 4.40 -7.17 30.76
CA GLU A 346 4.05 -6.56 29.46
C GLU A 346 3.34 -5.22 29.63
N GLN A 347 2.48 -5.07 30.65
CA GLN A 347 1.85 -3.80 31.00
C GLN A 347 2.91 -2.73 31.28
N LEU A 348 3.92 -3.06 32.09
CA LEU A 348 4.98 -2.13 32.46
C LEU A 348 5.89 -1.76 31.28
N VAL A 349 6.27 -2.74 30.45
CA VAL A 349 7.03 -2.47 29.21
C VAL A 349 6.27 -1.52 28.28
N PHE A 350 4.96 -1.75 28.12
CA PHE A 350 4.12 -0.88 27.31
C PHE A 350 4.06 0.54 27.89
N LEU A 351 3.85 0.68 29.20
CA LEU A 351 3.78 1.98 29.88
C LEU A 351 5.10 2.76 29.73
N ILE A 352 6.25 2.11 29.99
CA ILE A 352 7.58 2.73 29.92
C ILE A 352 7.87 3.23 28.49
N ASN A 353 7.65 2.39 27.47
CA ASN A 353 7.88 2.78 26.08
C ASN A 353 6.98 3.95 25.63
N ASN A 354 5.72 3.96 26.06
CA ASN A 354 4.80 5.05 25.70
C ASN A 354 5.12 6.34 26.46
N TYR A 355 5.46 6.27 27.76
CA TYR A 355 5.86 7.46 28.53
C TYR A 355 7.18 8.05 28.01
N ASP A 356 8.17 7.24 27.63
CA ASP A 356 9.41 7.71 27.01
C ASP A 356 9.17 8.43 25.67
N MET A 357 8.37 7.82 24.80
CA MET A 357 8.07 8.43 23.49
C MET A 357 7.33 9.76 23.65
N MET A 358 6.36 9.83 24.57
CA MET A 358 5.64 11.07 24.85
C MET A 358 6.56 12.12 25.47
N LEU A 359 7.44 11.73 26.39
CA LEU A 359 8.43 12.61 26.97
C LEU A 359 9.41 13.14 25.91
N GLY A 360 9.87 12.29 24.98
CA GLY A 360 10.75 12.69 23.88
C GLY A 360 10.10 13.75 22.97
N VAL A 361 8.83 13.58 22.62
CA VAL A 361 8.09 14.58 21.83
C VAL A 361 7.86 15.88 22.60
N LEU A 362 7.60 15.79 23.92
CA LEU A 362 7.41 16.97 24.77
C LEU A 362 8.73 17.75 24.94
N MET A 363 9.85 17.06 25.15
CA MET A 363 11.17 17.70 25.27
C MET A 363 11.65 18.36 23.97
N GLU A 364 11.25 17.85 22.80
CA GLU A 364 11.59 18.47 21.50
C GLU A 364 10.76 19.73 21.18
N ARG A 365 9.58 19.89 21.79
CA ARG A 365 8.58 20.90 21.37
C ARG A 365 8.12 21.87 22.47
N ALA A 366 8.34 21.54 23.74
CA ALA A 366 8.01 22.38 24.88
C ALA A 366 9.28 22.97 25.51
N VAL A 367 9.12 24.02 26.33
CA VAL A 367 10.19 24.54 27.18
C VAL A 367 10.54 23.44 28.21
N GLU A 368 11.83 23.14 28.39
CA GLU A 368 12.33 21.99 29.18
C GLU A 368 11.79 21.90 30.63
N GLU A 369 11.25 22.99 31.17
CA GLU A 369 10.72 23.10 32.55
C GLU A 369 9.17 23.14 32.62
N SER A 370 8.48 22.50 31.68
CA SER A 370 7.02 22.40 31.73
C SER A 370 6.57 21.39 32.81
N LYS A 371 5.47 21.69 33.52
CA LYS A 371 4.90 20.79 34.55
C LYS A 371 4.52 19.42 33.99
N GLU A 372 4.21 19.35 32.70
CA GLU A 372 3.88 18.13 31.97
C GLU A 372 5.13 17.24 31.76
N VAL A 373 6.28 17.85 31.46
CA VAL A 373 7.56 17.14 31.34
C VAL A 373 7.93 16.52 32.68
N GLU A 374 7.83 17.28 33.78
CA GLU A 374 8.08 16.77 35.14
C GLU A 374 7.13 15.63 35.51
N ALA A 375 5.84 15.74 35.19
CA ALA A 375 4.85 14.69 35.48
C ALA A 375 5.17 13.38 34.73
N PHE A 376 5.47 13.44 33.43
CA PHE A 376 5.83 12.25 32.67
C PHE A 376 7.18 11.66 33.08
N GLN A 377 8.15 12.48 33.50
CA GLN A 377 9.40 11.99 34.09
C GLN A 377 9.15 11.19 35.38
N GLN A 378 8.28 11.69 36.27
CA GLN A 378 7.92 10.97 37.50
C GLN A 378 7.18 9.67 37.20
N LEU A 379 6.23 9.68 36.26
CA LEU A 379 5.49 8.47 35.84
C LEU A 379 6.42 7.43 35.22
N LEU A 380 7.33 7.85 34.33
CA LEU A 380 8.33 6.99 33.70
C LEU A 380 9.25 6.38 34.77
N SER A 381 9.77 7.19 35.69
CA SER A 381 10.62 6.73 36.79
C SER A 381 9.92 5.69 37.68
N ALA A 382 8.68 5.98 38.09
CA ALA A 382 7.88 5.07 38.93
C ALA A 382 7.61 3.72 38.26
N ARG A 383 7.24 3.71 36.96
CA ARG A 383 7.01 2.44 36.24
C ARG A 383 8.29 1.69 35.94
N THR A 384 9.39 2.41 35.71
CA THR A 384 10.71 1.80 35.53
C THR A 384 11.16 1.08 36.80
N GLN A 385 10.99 1.71 37.97
CA GLN A 385 11.27 1.08 39.25
C GLN A 385 10.41 -0.17 39.49
N GLU A 386 9.11 -0.08 39.23
CA GLU A 386 8.20 -1.22 39.36
C GLU A 386 8.58 -2.37 38.42
N PHE A 387 9.02 -2.07 37.20
CA PHE A 387 9.49 -3.06 36.24
C PHE A 387 10.77 -3.75 36.68
N VAL A 388 11.72 -3.00 37.26
CA VAL A 388 12.94 -3.58 37.83
C VAL A 388 12.61 -4.55 38.96
N GLU A 389 11.68 -4.20 39.84
CA GLU A 389 11.24 -5.10 40.92
C GLU A 389 10.58 -6.37 40.38
N GLU A 390 9.69 -6.25 39.39
CA GLU A 390 9.04 -7.39 38.72
C GLU A 390 10.04 -8.30 38.00
N LEU A 391 11.12 -7.74 37.43
CA LEU A 391 12.19 -8.49 36.78
C LEU A 391 13.09 -9.22 37.79
N LEU A 392 13.39 -8.60 38.93
CA LEU A 392 14.24 -9.18 39.96
C LEU A 392 13.49 -10.18 40.86
N ALA A 393 12.16 -10.12 40.91
CA ALA A 393 11.35 -10.99 41.76
C ALA A 393 11.50 -12.50 41.46
N PRO A 394 11.46 -12.99 40.21
CA PRO A 394 11.64 -14.42 39.93
C PRO A 394 13.04 -14.97 40.29
N PRO A 395 14.17 -14.33 39.92
CA PRO A 395 15.50 -14.86 40.24
C PRO A 395 15.99 -14.53 41.65
N PHE A 396 15.55 -13.42 42.26
CA PHE A 396 16.10 -12.91 43.52
C PHE A 396 15.07 -12.68 44.63
N GLY A 397 13.77 -12.81 44.35
CA GLY A 397 12.70 -12.49 45.30
C GLY A 397 12.75 -13.26 46.62
N GLY A 398 13.24 -14.51 46.61
CA GLY A 398 13.42 -15.30 47.83
C GLY A 398 14.47 -14.70 48.77
N LEU A 399 15.57 -14.16 48.23
CA LEU A 399 16.63 -13.51 49.00
C LEU A 399 16.19 -12.12 49.47
N VAL A 400 15.57 -11.33 48.57
CA VAL A 400 15.03 -10.00 48.89
C VAL A 400 13.95 -10.08 49.98
N GLY A 401 13.05 -11.07 49.88
CA GLY A 401 12.02 -11.32 50.90
C GLY A 401 12.61 -11.68 52.26
N PHE A 402 13.63 -12.55 52.28
CA PHE A 402 14.33 -12.89 53.52
C PHE A 402 15.01 -11.67 54.17
N VAL A 403 15.67 -10.82 53.38
CA VAL A 403 16.31 -9.58 53.89
C VAL A 403 15.27 -8.64 54.50
N ARG A 404 14.15 -8.39 53.82
CA ARG A 404 13.06 -7.54 54.35
C ARG A 404 12.45 -8.11 55.63
N GLU A 405 12.23 -9.43 55.69
CA GLU A 405 11.75 -10.10 56.90
C GLU A 405 12.75 -9.97 58.05
N ALA A 406 14.05 -10.10 57.76
CA ALA A 406 15.11 -9.98 58.76
C ALA A 406 15.26 -8.56 59.30
N GLU A 407 15.23 -7.56 58.43
CA GLU A 407 15.24 -6.14 58.81
C GLU A 407 14.05 -5.81 59.71
N ALA A 408 12.84 -6.23 59.35
CA ALA A 408 11.64 -5.99 60.14
C ALA A 408 11.69 -6.68 61.52
N LEU A 409 12.29 -7.87 61.63
CA LEU A 409 12.46 -8.56 62.91
C LEU A 409 13.51 -7.88 63.80
N LEU A 410 14.59 -7.35 63.20
CA LEU A 410 15.60 -6.59 63.91
C LEU A 410 15.05 -5.26 64.43
N GLU A 411 14.27 -4.54 63.63
CA GLU A 411 13.60 -3.30 64.04
C GLU A 411 12.60 -3.51 65.20
N ARG A 412 11.96 -4.68 65.26
CA ARG A 412 11.02 -5.05 66.35
C ARG A 412 11.71 -5.63 67.58
N GLY A 413 13.04 -5.76 67.58
CA GLY A 413 13.81 -6.35 68.68
C GLY A 413 13.66 -7.88 68.81
N GLU A 414 13.13 -8.56 67.78
CA GLU A 414 12.88 -10.00 67.77
C GLU A 414 14.00 -10.81 67.06
N GLY A 415 15.24 -10.32 67.13
CA GLY A 415 16.38 -10.90 66.41
C GLY A 415 16.69 -12.37 66.75
N GLU A 416 16.31 -12.85 67.93
CA GLU A 416 16.45 -14.27 68.31
C GLU A 416 15.70 -15.22 67.36
N LYS A 417 14.60 -14.77 66.74
CA LYS A 417 13.84 -15.58 65.75
C LYS A 417 14.62 -15.84 64.46
N LEU A 418 15.67 -15.06 64.17
CA LEU A 418 16.52 -15.26 62.99
C LEU A 418 17.43 -16.48 63.11
N ARG A 419 17.79 -16.89 64.34
CA ARG A 419 18.60 -18.10 64.57
C ARG A 419 17.91 -19.37 64.05
N GLY A 420 16.57 -19.40 64.10
CA GLY A 420 15.77 -20.50 63.56
C GLY A 420 15.70 -20.56 62.03
N GLN A 421 16.18 -19.53 61.32
CA GLN A 421 16.10 -19.44 59.85
C GLN A 421 17.45 -19.71 59.16
N GLU A 422 18.47 -20.16 59.88
CA GLU A 422 19.84 -20.39 59.36
C GLU A 422 19.87 -21.34 58.16
N ALA A 423 19.08 -22.42 58.20
CA ALA A 423 18.99 -23.37 57.09
C ALA A 423 18.37 -22.74 55.82
N ARG A 424 17.33 -21.90 56.00
CA ARG A 424 16.62 -21.20 54.92
C ARG A 424 17.53 -20.19 54.23
N VAL A 425 18.25 -19.36 55.00
CA VAL A 425 19.19 -18.38 54.42
C VAL A 425 20.37 -19.06 53.73
N THR A 426 20.90 -20.15 54.29
CA THR A 426 22.00 -20.91 53.67
C THR A 426 21.58 -21.49 52.31
N GLN A 427 20.35 -22.00 52.20
CA GLN A 427 19.81 -22.49 50.94
C GLN A 427 19.62 -21.38 49.90
N LEU A 428 19.10 -20.21 50.33
CA LEU A 428 18.93 -19.04 49.46
C LEU A 428 20.28 -18.50 48.95
N ILE A 429 21.29 -18.40 49.82
CA ILE A 429 22.64 -17.93 49.44
C ILE A 429 23.31 -18.90 48.47
N ARG A 430 23.19 -20.21 48.68
CA ARG A 430 23.73 -21.21 47.75
C ARG A 430 23.04 -21.15 46.38
N GLY A 431 21.72 -21.01 46.37
CA GLY A 431 20.93 -20.84 45.14
C GLY A 431 21.36 -19.57 44.38
N PHE A 432 21.46 -18.45 45.08
CA PHE A 432 21.94 -17.18 44.54
C PHE A 432 23.34 -17.31 43.95
N SER A 433 24.30 -17.87 44.71
CA SER A 433 25.71 -18.01 44.30
C SER A 433 25.87 -18.82 43.00
N GLY A 434 25.00 -19.80 42.77
CA GLY A 434 25.02 -20.64 41.57
C GLY A 434 24.35 -20.04 40.34
N SER A 435 23.38 -19.13 40.49
CA SER A 435 22.53 -18.67 39.38
C SER A 435 22.63 -17.17 39.05
N TRP A 436 23.18 -16.34 39.94
CA TRP A 436 23.09 -14.88 39.81
C TRP A 436 23.71 -14.34 38.51
N LYS A 437 24.87 -14.85 38.08
CA LYS A 437 25.53 -14.39 36.85
C LYS A 437 24.68 -14.63 35.61
N GLY A 438 24.19 -15.86 35.45
CA GLY A 438 23.33 -16.23 34.33
C GLY A 438 21.98 -15.52 34.37
N ALA A 439 21.41 -15.30 35.56
CA ALA A 439 20.19 -14.53 35.73
C ALA A 439 20.37 -13.06 35.33
N VAL A 440 21.48 -12.42 35.72
CA VAL A 440 21.79 -11.03 35.33
C VAL A 440 22.02 -10.90 33.82
N GLU A 441 22.75 -11.84 33.20
CA GLU A 441 22.97 -11.86 31.75
C GLU A 441 21.66 -12.04 30.97
N ALA A 442 20.79 -12.95 31.42
CA ALA A 442 19.47 -13.17 30.81
C ALA A 442 18.56 -11.94 30.96
N LEU A 443 18.53 -11.32 32.14
CA LEU A 443 17.78 -10.09 32.39
C LEU A 443 18.28 -8.94 31.51
N SER A 444 19.59 -8.78 31.36
CA SER A 444 20.19 -7.76 30.49
C SER A 444 19.77 -7.94 29.02
N GLN A 445 19.81 -9.18 28.50
CA GLN A 445 19.34 -9.47 27.13
C GLN A 445 17.84 -9.22 26.95
N ASP A 446 17.03 -9.57 27.95
CA ASP A 446 15.58 -9.39 27.93
C ASP A 446 15.19 -7.90 27.97
N VAL A 447 15.88 -7.09 28.78
CA VAL A 447 15.70 -5.64 28.83
C VAL A 447 16.03 -5.01 27.49
N MET A 448 17.17 -5.36 26.89
CA MET A 448 17.58 -4.83 25.58
C MET A 448 16.65 -5.21 24.42
N ARG A 449 15.87 -6.29 24.55
CA ARG A 449 14.85 -6.69 23.56
C ARG A 449 13.51 -6.01 23.75
N SER A 450 13.23 -5.52 24.96
CA SER A 450 11.91 -5.01 25.37
C SER A 450 11.77 -3.49 25.17
N PHE A 451 12.88 -2.75 25.10
CA PHE A 451 12.88 -1.29 24.94
C PHE A 451 13.47 -0.88 23.59
N SER A 452 12.73 -0.07 22.84
CA SER A 452 13.16 0.49 21.55
C SER A 452 14.19 1.62 21.71
N ASN A 453 14.19 2.31 22.86
CA ASN A 453 15.17 3.34 23.20
C ASN A 453 16.35 2.74 23.98
N PHE A 454 17.52 2.72 23.33
CA PHE A 454 18.75 2.14 23.88
C PHE A 454 19.17 2.80 25.21
N ARG A 455 18.90 4.10 25.40
CA ARG A 455 19.26 4.84 26.62
C ARG A 455 18.47 4.37 27.85
N ILE A 456 17.19 4.07 27.67
CA ILE A 456 16.34 3.50 28.74
C ILE A 456 16.77 2.08 29.05
N GLY A 457 17.00 1.26 28.02
CA GLY A 457 17.51 -0.10 28.20
C GLY A 457 18.80 -0.12 29.01
N THR A 458 19.76 0.77 28.71
CA THR A 458 20.99 0.90 29.49
C THR A 458 20.77 1.47 30.90
N GLY A 459 19.85 2.41 31.09
CA GLY A 459 19.55 2.99 32.40
C GLY A 459 18.82 2.02 33.35
N ILE A 460 18.12 1.02 32.83
CA ILE A 460 17.49 -0.07 33.61
C ILE A 460 18.52 -1.13 34.02
N ILE A 461 19.59 -1.28 33.24
CA ILE A 461 20.65 -2.27 33.47
C ILE A 461 21.73 -1.75 34.45
N GLN A 462 21.94 -0.43 34.49
CA GLN A 462 22.82 0.26 35.44
C GLN A 462 22.17 0.38 36.81
#